data_AF-A0A959FQD1-F1
#
_entry.id   AF-A0A959FQD1-F1
#
_cell.length_a   1.000
_cell.length_b   1.000
_cell.length_c   1.000
_cell.angle_alpha   90.00
_cell.angle_beta   90.00
_cell.angle_gamma   90.00
#
_symmetry.space_group_name_H-M   'P 1'
#
loop_
_entity.id
_entity.type
_entity.pdbx_description
1 polymer ?
#
loop_
_entity_poly.entity_id
_entity_poly.type
_entity_poly.pdbx_seq_one_letter_code
_entity_poly.pdbx_strand_id
1 'polypeptide(L)'
;KLFWRNLRKAQKAYPDEDGWQGAHFRIQSALSFLEHDQLLSEEQQLRIEPLKAGVERLDITYLQQRLAQSCDLLTYSRLLKTPLDLGLLPDLLTYIEAHWQSIGTIPIIELYYHCARMNLHPEDNTHYEQMKEKLDQYEEGIGYRDRKNIYRQIFNHCIEKVNAGDVQFHRETLAIYKRLLRDDFVLQNGEIKQSTYNNIASLACTEGEVDWGEQFVRDYARYLAPEVRENAFASNLATIYFYQGKFSEALGLIHQVVFTNFYYQQKSRFLQVRIYYELGEEEPMLSALESFRILAVRNKKMLGAQRVAIQNFVRFTKALMKLFSERKTLRPARLHERAEDLCERILSITEPFFGKDWLLEKLRELTVY
;
A
#
# COMPACT_ATOMS: atom_id res chain seq x y z
N LYS A 1 24.36 -9.65 48.08
CA LYS A 1 23.25 -10.67 48.11
C LYS A 1 21.90 -10.14 47.61
N LEU A 2 21.38 -9.03 48.12
CA LEU A 2 20.09 -8.46 47.64
C LEU A 2 20.16 -7.99 46.17
N PHE A 3 21.26 -7.35 45.78
CA PHE A 3 21.55 -6.94 44.40
C PHE A 3 21.44 -8.11 43.42
N TRP A 4 22.26 -9.16 43.62
CA TRP A 4 22.28 -10.36 42.77
C TRP A 4 20.91 -11.05 42.64
N ARG A 5 20.09 -11.03 43.71
CA ARG A 5 18.72 -11.54 43.66
C ARG A 5 17.82 -10.69 42.76
N ASN A 6 17.93 -9.37 42.85
CA ASN A 6 17.12 -8.44 42.05
C ASN A 6 17.58 -8.41 40.59
N LEU A 7 18.90 -8.45 40.33
CA LEU A 7 19.47 -8.56 38.99
C LEU A 7 18.96 -9.82 38.27
N ARG A 8 19.03 -10.99 38.92
CA ARG A 8 18.49 -12.24 38.35
C ARG A 8 16.98 -12.18 38.10
N LYS A 9 16.23 -11.50 38.96
CA LYS A 9 14.79 -11.27 38.72
C LYS A 9 14.56 -10.40 37.48
N ALA A 10 15.36 -9.35 37.31
CA ALA A 10 15.28 -8.48 36.13
C ALA A 10 15.70 -9.22 34.85
N GLN A 11 16.81 -9.97 34.87
CA GLN A 11 17.25 -10.80 33.73
C GLN A 11 16.20 -11.86 33.36
N LYS A 12 15.52 -12.46 34.33
CA LYS A 12 14.40 -13.39 34.06
C LYS A 12 13.15 -12.71 33.50
N ALA A 13 12.94 -11.42 33.80
CA ALA A 13 11.82 -10.65 33.25
C ALA A 13 12.11 -10.14 31.83
N TYR A 14 13.38 -10.15 31.40
CA TYR A 14 13.86 -9.75 30.08
C TYR A 14 14.88 -10.77 29.55
N PRO A 15 14.47 -12.03 29.31
CA PRO A 15 15.39 -13.07 28.88
C PRO A 15 15.86 -12.82 27.45
N ASP A 16 17.05 -13.33 27.11
CA ASP A 16 17.70 -13.16 25.81
C ASP A 16 16.86 -13.62 24.61
N GLU A 17 15.86 -14.47 24.85
CA GLU A 17 15.00 -15.08 23.85
C GLU A 17 13.67 -14.32 23.61
N ASP A 18 13.31 -13.35 24.47
CA ASP A 18 12.01 -12.66 24.40
C ASP A 18 12.09 -11.32 23.63
N GLY A 19 12.07 -11.44 22.30
CA GLY A 19 11.64 -10.38 21.39
C GLY A 19 12.74 -9.40 20.93
N TRP A 20 12.77 -9.17 19.62
CA TRP A 20 13.73 -8.33 18.91
C TRP A 20 13.35 -6.84 19.00
N GLN A 21 13.21 -6.32 20.22
CA GLN A 21 12.78 -4.95 20.47
C GLN A 21 13.96 -4.07 20.86
N GLY A 22 14.06 -2.87 20.28
CA GLY A 22 15.08 -1.89 20.67
C GLY A 22 15.04 -1.47 22.15
N ALA A 23 13.89 -1.59 22.82
CA ALA A 23 13.78 -1.39 24.26
C ALA A 23 14.37 -2.56 25.06
N HIS A 24 14.23 -3.78 24.55
CA HIS A 24 14.73 -5.00 25.17
C HIS A 24 16.27 -4.98 25.22
N PHE A 25 16.93 -4.73 24.07
CA PHE A 25 18.39 -4.60 24.00
C PHE A 25 18.95 -3.50 24.91
N ARG A 26 18.24 -2.37 25.07
CA ARG A 26 18.63 -1.30 26.00
C ARG A 26 18.61 -1.74 27.46
N ILE A 27 17.52 -2.38 27.88
CA ILE A 27 17.38 -2.88 29.24
C ILE A 27 18.47 -3.91 29.51
N GLN A 28 18.65 -4.84 28.57
CA GLN A 28 19.69 -5.86 28.64
C GLN A 28 21.10 -5.29 28.71
N SER A 29 21.43 -4.28 27.92
CA SER A 29 22.71 -3.56 27.98
C SER A 29 22.92 -2.94 29.36
N ALA A 30 21.91 -2.25 29.89
CA ALA A 30 21.95 -1.66 31.23
C ALA A 30 22.13 -2.72 32.33
N LEU A 31 21.45 -3.87 32.24
CA LEU A 31 21.62 -4.97 33.20
C LEU A 31 23.03 -5.54 33.16
N SER A 32 23.63 -5.67 31.98
CA SER A 32 25.01 -6.14 31.81
C SER A 32 26.04 -5.16 32.39
N PHE A 33 25.83 -3.86 32.22
CA PHE A 33 26.69 -2.84 32.86
C PHE A 33 26.54 -2.82 34.38
N LEU A 34 25.31 -2.93 34.90
CA LEU A 34 25.08 -3.04 36.35
C LEU A 34 25.76 -4.28 36.95
N GLU A 35 25.74 -5.41 36.24
CA GLU A 35 26.48 -6.61 36.64
C GLU A 35 27.98 -6.38 36.67
N HIS A 36 28.54 -5.73 35.65
CA HIS A 36 29.96 -5.41 35.57
C HIS A 36 30.40 -4.49 36.72
N ASP A 37 29.66 -3.40 36.97
CA ASP A 37 29.95 -2.44 38.04
C ASP A 37 29.91 -3.10 39.41
N GLN A 38 28.96 -4.00 39.65
CA GLN A 38 28.90 -4.75 40.91
C GLN A 38 30.12 -5.67 41.08
N LEU A 39 30.55 -6.37 40.02
CA LEU A 39 31.73 -7.25 40.08
C LEU A 39 33.02 -6.46 40.37
N LEU A 40 33.18 -5.29 39.75
CA LEU A 40 34.28 -4.37 40.06
C LEU A 40 34.26 -3.92 41.53
N SER A 41 33.06 -3.59 42.05
CA SER A 41 32.89 -3.12 43.43
C SER A 41 33.15 -4.20 44.49
N GLU A 42 32.94 -5.47 44.16
CA GLU A 42 33.13 -6.61 45.08
C GLU A 42 34.60 -7.11 45.09
N GLU A 43 35.53 -6.45 44.37
CA GLU A 43 36.92 -6.91 44.12
C GLU A 43 37.00 -8.35 43.57
N GLN A 44 35.86 -8.88 43.09
CA GLN A 44 35.72 -10.25 42.61
C GLN A 44 35.96 -10.31 41.10
N GLN A 45 37.25 -10.46 40.74
CA GLN A 45 37.75 -10.79 39.39
C GLN A 45 37.40 -9.76 38.29
N LEU A 46 38.41 -9.46 37.46
CA LEU A 46 38.28 -8.73 36.19
C LEU A 46 37.49 -9.56 35.16
N ARG A 47 36.20 -9.83 35.42
CA ARG A 47 35.29 -10.50 34.49
C ARG A 47 34.81 -9.49 33.46
N ILE A 48 35.32 -9.63 32.24
CA ILE A 48 35.05 -8.72 31.12
C ILE A 48 33.77 -9.10 30.37
N GLU A 49 33.23 -10.29 30.60
CA GLU A 49 32.09 -10.83 29.84
C GLU A 49 30.83 -9.95 29.96
N PRO A 50 30.43 -9.45 31.16
CA PRO A 50 29.27 -8.56 31.25
C PRO A 50 29.50 -7.22 30.54
N LEU A 51 30.73 -6.69 30.57
CA LEU A 51 31.08 -5.48 29.84
C LEU A 51 30.96 -5.69 28.32
N LYS A 52 31.51 -6.79 27.80
CA LYS A 52 31.41 -7.15 26.37
C LYS A 52 29.95 -7.30 25.94
N ALA A 53 29.16 -8.07 26.68
CA ALA A 53 27.74 -8.24 26.40
C ALA A 53 26.99 -6.89 26.44
N GLY A 54 27.31 -6.03 27.41
CA GLY A 54 26.73 -4.69 27.52
C GLY A 54 27.02 -3.80 26.30
N VAL A 55 28.26 -3.82 25.81
CA VAL A 55 28.70 -3.09 24.61
C VAL A 55 28.01 -3.65 23.35
N GLU A 56 28.02 -4.96 23.14
CA GLU A 56 27.36 -5.59 21.98
C GLU A 56 25.86 -5.22 21.92
N ARG A 57 25.16 -5.25 23.05
CA ARG A 57 23.74 -4.87 23.16
C ARG A 57 23.50 -3.38 22.93
N LEU A 58 24.47 -2.55 23.33
CA LEU A 58 24.44 -1.11 23.06
C LEU A 58 24.60 -0.84 21.56
N ASP A 59 25.51 -1.54 20.88
CA ASP A 59 25.74 -1.41 19.45
C ASP A 59 24.50 -1.84 18.66
N ILE A 60 23.89 -2.98 19.01
CA ILE A 60 22.64 -3.45 18.40
C ILE A 60 21.53 -2.41 18.57
N THR A 61 21.36 -1.87 19.77
CA THR A 61 20.39 -0.81 20.05
C THR A 61 20.62 0.41 19.17
N TYR A 62 21.87 0.86 19.10
CA TYR A 62 22.24 2.04 18.33
C TYR A 62 21.95 1.83 16.84
N LEU A 63 22.40 0.70 16.27
CA LEU A 63 22.17 0.34 14.88
C LEU A 63 20.66 0.28 14.57
N GLN A 64 19.88 -0.42 15.40
CA GLN A 64 18.44 -0.55 15.20
C GLN A 64 17.73 0.82 15.19
N GLN A 65 18.00 1.68 16.17
CA GLN A 65 17.39 3.01 16.23
C GLN A 65 17.84 3.90 15.08
N ARG A 66 19.13 3.86 14.76
CA ARG A 66 19.71 4.72 13.73
C ARG A 66 19.23 4.32 12.34
N LEU A 67 19.12 3.02 12.04
CA LEU A 67 18.54 2.51 10.80
C LEU A 67 17.05 2.85 10.69
N ALA A 68 16.28 2.71 11.77
CA ALA A 68 14.86 3.08 11.77
C ALA A 68 14.67 4.56 11.41
N GLN A 69 15.46 5.45 12.02
CA GLN A 69 15.43 6.89 11.71
C GLN A 69 15.94 7.18 10.29
N SER A 70 16.95 6.46 9.82
CA SER A 70 17.42 6.55 8.43
C SER A 70 16.34 6.21 7.42
N CYS A 71 15.55 5.17 7.66
CA CYS A 71 14.46 4.79 6.76
C CYS A 71 13.40 5.91 6.66
N ASP A 72 13.12 6.58 7.78
CA ASP A 72 12.22 7.73 7.81
C ASP A 72 12.81 8.93 7.06
N LEU A 73 14.09 9.24 7.27
CA LEU A 73 14.81 10.29 6.52
C LEU A 73 14.81 10.01 5.01
N LEU A 74 15.08 8.77 4.60
CA LEU A 74 15.05 8.37 3.19
C LEU A 74 13.65 8.55 2.60
N THR A 75 12.60 8.15 3.34
CA THR A 75 11.20 8.38 2.93
C THR A 75 10.94 9.88 2.74
N TYR A 76 11.35 10.73 3.68
CA TYR A 76 11.17 12.19 3.56
C TYR A 76 11.97 12.81 2.42
N SER A 77 13.23 12.40 2.22
CA SER A 77 14.08 12.84 1.11
C SER A 77 13.39 12.62 -0.23
N ARG A 78 12.76 11.45 -0.41
CA ARG A 78 12.02 11.07 -1.62
C ARG A 78 10.71 11.85 -1.77
N LEU A 79 9.92 11.98 -0.70
CA LEU A 79 8.67 12.76 -0.72
C LEU A 79 8.88 14.25 -0.99
N LEU A 80 9.92 14.85 -0.39
CA LEU A 80 10.28 16.25 -0.57
C LEU A 80 11.10 16.51 -1.83
N LYS A 81 11.51 15.46 -2.54
CA LYS A 81 12.43 15.51 -3.70
C LYS A 81 13.68 16.35 -3.42
N THR A 82 14.17 16.30 -2.18
CA THR A 82 15.30 17.10 -1.71
C THR A 82 16.31 16.15 -1.09
N PRO A 83 17.56 16.11 -1.59
CA PRO A 83 18.57 15.23 -1.01
C PRO A 83 18.84 15.67 0.43
N LEU A 84 18.62 14.76 1.37
CA LEU A 84 18.95 14.95 2.77
C LEU A 84 20.32 14.34 3.08
N ASP A 85 21.04 14.96 4.02
CA ASP A 85 22.25 14.37 4.58
C ASP A 85 21.89 13.09 5.34
N LEU A 86 22.45 11.97 4.89
CA LEU A 86 22.22 10.65 5.47
C LEU A 86 23.14 10.37 6.67
N GLY A 87 24.09 11.26 6.95
CA GLY A 87 25.08 11.14 8.01
C GLY A 87 25.78 9.79 7.96
N LEU A 88 25.87 9.11 9.11
CA LEU A 88 26.54 7.81 9.24
C LEU A 88 25.88 6.63 8.50
N LEU A 89 24.73 6.79 7.85
CA LEU A 89 24.04 5.64 7.23
C LEU A 89 24.93 4.83 6.27
N PRO A 90 25.70 5.43 5.34
CA PRO A 90 26.55 4.67 4.41
C PRO A 90 27.60 3.82 5.14
N ASP A 91 28.24 4.40 6.17
CA ASP A 91 29.23 3.70 6.98
C ASP A 91 28.60 2.56 7.79
N LEU A 92 27.38 2.77 8.31
CA LEU A 92 26.65 1.74 9.05
C LEU A 92 26.23 0.57 8.17
N LEU A 93 25.77 0.83 6.93
CA LEU A 93 25.45 -0.24 5.98
C LEU A 93 26.71 -1.05 5.63
N THR A 94 27.83 -0.37 5.39
CA THR A 94 29.13 -1.00 5.13
C THR A 94 29.58 -1.86 6.31
N TYR A 95 29.43 -1.34 7.54
CA TYR A 95 29.74 -2.08 8.76
C TYR A 95 28.86 -3.32 8.92
N ILE A 96 27.54 -3.21 8.70
CA ILE A 96 26.61 -4.35 8.80
C ILE A 96 26.98 -5.44 7.79
N GLU A 97 27.33 -5.06 6.56
CA GLU A 97 27.77 -6.00 5.51
C GLU A 97 29.07 -6.71 5.87
N ALA A 98 30.05 -5.98 6.40
CA ALA A 98 31.32 -6.54 6.86
C ALA A 98 31.15 -7.48 8.07
N HIS A 99 30.09 -7.30 8.86
CA HIS A 99 29.80 -8.05 10.07
C HIS A 99 28.48 -8.83 9.98
N TRP A 100 28.13 -9.31 8.78
CA TRP A 100 26.82 -9.91 8.54
C TRP A 100 26.53 -11.10 9.46
N GLN A 101 27.48 -12.02 9.63
CA GLN A 101 27.27 -13.24 10.42
C GLN A 101 27.04 -12.98 11.91
N SER A 102 27.59 -11.88 12.45
CA SER A 102 27.49 -11.54 13.87
C SER A 102 26.40 -10.50 14.19
N ILE A 103 26.14 -9.56 13.27
CA ILE A 103 25.24 -8.41 13.48
C ILE A 103 24.11 -8.39 12.45
N GLY A 104 24.44 -8.60 11.17
CA GLY A 104 23.46 -8.54 10.08
C GLY A 104 22.35 -9.59 10.17
N THR A 105 22.63 -10.76 10.74
CA THR A 105 21.67 -11.85 10.97
C THR A 105 20.72 -11.61 12.15
N ILE A 106 20.92 -10.53 12.92
CA ILE A 106 20.00 -10.17 13.99
C ILE A 106 18.70 -9.68 13.34
N PRO A 107 17.54 -10.31 13.61
CA PRO A 107 16.30 -10.07 12.87
C PRO A 107 15.92 -8.61 12.68
N ILE A 108 15.98 -7.80 13.74
CA ILE A 108 15.60 -6.40 13.63
C ILE A 108 16.60 -5.56 12.81
N ILE A 109 17.88 -5.93 12.82
CA ILE A 109 18.91 -5.28 12.02
C ILE A 109 18.74 -5.68 10.54
N GLU A 110 18.55 -6.97 10.26
CA GLU A 110 18.31 -7.49 8.92
C GLU A 110 17.12 -6.80 8.25
N LEU A 111 15.99 -6.70 8.96
CA LEU A 111 14.76 -6.07 8.45
C LEU A 111 14.95 -4.58 8.16
N TYR A 112 15.59 -3.84 9.06
CA TYR A 112 15.85 -2.42 8.83
C TYR A 112 16.96 -2.18 7.78
N TYR A 113 17.92 -3.08 7.64
CA TYR A 113 18.90 -3.07 6.56
C TYR A 113 18.20 -3.18 5.20
N HIS A 114 17.30 -4.15 5.03
CA HIS A 114 16.50 -4.29 3.82
C HIS A 114 15.61 -3.08 3.56
N CYS A 115 14.96 -2.51 4.60
CA CYS A 115 14.21 -1.27 4.47
C CYS A 115 15.06 -0.11 3.94
N ALA A 116 16.29 0.07 4.47
CA ALA A 116 17.19 1.12 4.02
C ALA A 116 17.63 0.90 2.57
N ARG A 117 17.97 -0.34 2.21
CA ARG A 117 18.39 -0.71 0.85
C ARG A 117 17.27 -0.54 -0.18
N MET A 118 16.04 -0.97 0.13
CA MET A 118 14.86 -0.75 -0.73
C MET A 118 14.59 0.73 -0.99
N ASN A 119 14.90 1.59 -0.02
CA ASN A 119 14.72 3.04 -0.17
C ASN A 119 15.85 3.69 -0.99
N LEU A 120 17.07 3.16 -0.90
CA LEU A 120 18.24 3.64 -1.66
C LEU A 120 18.23 3.14 -3.11
N HIS A 121 17.75 1.92 -3.35
CA HIS A 121 17.72 1.23 -4.64
C HIS A 121 16.30 0.76 -4.97
N PRO A 122 15.33 1.67 -5.16
CA PRO A 122 13.93 1.33 -5.36
C PRO A 122 13.65 0.52 -6.62
N GLU A 123 14.53 0.58 -7.62
CA GLU A 123 14.49 -0.23 -8.84
C GLU A 123 14.80 -1.72 -8.58
N ASP A 124 15.56 -2.03 -7.54
CA ASP A 124 15.97 -3.39 -7.19
C ASP A 124 14.98 -4.05 -6.23
N ASN A 125 14.22 -5.02 -6.74
CA ASN A 125 13.25 -5.77 -5.96
C ASN A 125 13.89 -6.86 -5.08
N THR A 126 15.19 -7.15 -5.22
CA THR A 126 15.87 -8.21 -4.46
C THR A 126 15.73 -7.99 -2.95
N HIS A 127 15.91 -6.76 -2.48
CA HIS A 127 15.76 -6.44 -1.07
C HIS A 127 14.31 -6.46 -0.60
N TYR A 128 13.34 -6.21 -1.48
CA TYR A 128 11.92 -6.37 -1.17
C TYR A 128 11.53 -7.84 -0.99
N GLU A 129 12.01 -8.72 -1.87
CA GLU A 129 11.76 -10.16 -1.78
C GLU A 129 12.36 -10.76 -0.51
N GLN A 130 13.62 -10.42 -0.20
CA GLN A 130 14.27 -10.80 1.06
C GLN A 130 13.50 -10.26 2.27
N MET A 131 13.09 -9.00 2.23
CA MET A 131 12.30 -8.39 3.31
C MET A 131 11.00 -9.16 3.58
N LYS A 132 10.31 -9.61 2.53
CA LYS A 132 9.06 -10.37 2.64
C LYS A 132 9.29 -11.73 3.29
N GLU A 133 10.32 -12.47 2.84
CA GLU A 133 10.69 -13.76 3.42
C GLU A 133 11.05 -13.64 4.91
N LYS A 134 11.91 -12.67 5.25
CA LYS A 134 12.37 -12.45 6.63
C LYS A 134 11.27 -11.94 7.54
N LEU A 135 10.37 -11.11 7.04
CA LEU A 135 9.24 -10.65 7.83
C LEU A 135 8.35 -11.82 8.22
N ASP A 136 8.06 -12.75 7.30
CA ASP A 136 7.27 -13.96 7.60
C ASP A 136 7.92 -14.83 8.68
N GLN A 137 9.25 -14.89 8.70
CA GLN A 137 10.02 -15.64 9.68
C GLN A 137 10.04 -14.99 11.07
N TYR A 138 10.12 -13.66 11.13
CA TYR A 138 10.41 -12.93 12.37
C TYR A 138 9.22 -12.17 12.98
N GLU A 139 8.08 -12.08 12.28
CA GLU A 139 6.96 -11.16 12.56
C GLU A 139 6.53 -11.11 14.04
N GLU A 140 6.39 -12.29 14.66
CA GLU A 140 5.88 -12.44 16.04
C GLU A 140 6.87 -11.91 17.08
N GLY A 141 8.17 -11.98 16.80
CA GLY A 141 9.22 -11.52 17.72
C GLY A 141 9.48 -10.01 17.65
N ILE A 142 8.90 -9.29 16.69
CA ILE A 142 9.14 -7.85 16.50
C ILE A 142 8.20 -7.04 17.37
N GLY A 143 8.75 -6.03 18.07
CA GLY A 143 7.95 -5.11 18.88
C GLY A 143 6.97 -4.29 18.05
N TYR A 144 5.81 -3.95 18.62
CA TYR A 144 4.72 -3.22 17.94
C TYR A 144 5.19 -1.97 17.17
N ARG A 145 6.05 -1.14 17.79
CA ARG A 145 6.57 0.09 17.18
C ARG A 145 7.41 -0.22 15.94
N ASP A 146 8.31 -1.19 16.05
CA ASP A 146 9.20 -1.58 14.97
C ASP A 146 8.43 -2.25 13.84
N ARG A 147 7.49 -3.16 14.18
CA ARG A 147 6.62 -3.81 13.21
C ARG A 147 5.79 -2.80 12.42
N LYS A 148 5.23 -1.80 13.10
CA LYS A 148 4.51 -0.69 12.45
C LYS A 148 5.40 0.11 11.51
N ASN A 149 6.63 0.42 11.92
CA ASN A 149 7.58 1.15 11.09
C ASN A 149 7.98 0.34 9.86
N ILE A 150 8.29 -0.95 10.03
CA ILE A 150 8.65 -1.89 8.97
C ILE A 150 7.52 -1.99 7.94
N TYR A 151 6.27 -2.24 8.38
CA TYR A 151 5.16 -2.30 7.44
C TYR A 151 4.95 -0.98 6.70
N ARG A 152 5.18 0.17 7.35
CA ARG A 152 5.13 1.47 6.67
C ARG A 152 6.18 1.56 5.55
N GLN A 153 7.40 1.09 5.77
CA GLN A 153 8.45 1.09 4.75
C GLN A 153 8.10 0.19 3.56
N ILE A 154 7.65 -1.05 3.84
CA ILE A 154 7.20 -2.00 2.82
C ILE A 154 6.02 -1.42 2.03
N PHE A 155 5.02 -0.90 2.74
CA PHE A 155 3.82 -0.34 2.13
C PHE A 155 4.15 0.84 1.21
N ASN A 156 5.01 1.76 1.65
CA ASN A 156 5.44 2.89 0.82
C ASN A 156 6.13 2.41 -0.47
N HIS A 157 7.01 1.41 -0.38
CA HIS A 157 7.67 0.83 -1.55
C HIS A 157 6.65 0.20 -2.52
N CYS A 158 5.69 -0.59 -2.02
CA CYS A 158 4.64 -1.16 -2.86
C CYS A 158 3.81 -0.08 -3.57
N ILE A 159 3.41 0.98 -2.85
CA ILE A 159 2.65 2.09 -3.43
C ILE A 159 3.44 2.81 -4.52
N GLU A 160 4.74 3.00 -4.36
CA GLU A 160 5.59 3.56 -5.41
C GLU A 160 5.61 2.69 -6.67
N LYS A 161 5.71 1.37 -6.52
CA LYS A 161 5.69 0.41 -7.64
C LYS A 161 4.35 0.42 -8.37
N VAL A 162 3.25 0.42 -7.62
CA VAL A 162 1.89 0.57 -8.17
C VAL A 162 1.75 1.88 -8.95
N ASN A 163 2.22 2.99 -8.40
CA ASN A 163 2.18 4.29 -9.07
C ASN A 163 3.09 4.35 -10.31
N ALA A 164 4.14 3.53 -10.37
CA ALA A 164 4.99 3.36 -11.55
C ALA A 164 4.35 2.44 -12.62
N GLY A 165 3.18 1.86 -12.35
CA GLY A 165 2.45 0.99 -13.27
C GLY A 165 2.82 -0.49 -13.16
N ASP A 166 3.53 -0.90 -12.10
CA ASP A 166 3.86 -2.31 -11.86
C ASP A 166 2.66 -3.03 -11.23
N VAL A 167 1.88 -3.70 -12.09
CA VAL A 167 0.63 -4.38 -11.73
C VAL A 167 0.86 -5.51 -10.71
N GLN A 168 2.04 -6.14 -10.71
CA GLN A 168 2.35 -7.22 -9.75
C GLN A 168 2.24 -6.73 -8.30
N PHE A 169 2.53 -5.46 -8.05
CA PHE A 169 2.48 -4.88 -6.71
C PHE A 169 1.07 -4.54 -6.23
N HIS A 170 0.02 -4.64 -7.06
CA HIS A 170 -1.35 -4.53 -6.57
C HIS A 170 -1.67 -5.65 -5.57
N ARG A 171 -1.36 -6.91 -5.94
CA ARG A 171 -1.53 -8.08 -5.08
C ARG A 171 -0.75 -7.95 -3.78
N GLU A 172 0.51 -7.54 -3.90
CA GLU A 172 1.37 -7.34 -2.73
C GLU A 172 0.85 -6.24 -1.81
N THR A 173 0.38 -5.11 -2.38
CA THR A 173 -0.22 -4.01 -1.60
C THR A 173 -1.45 -4.48 -0.85
N LEU A 174 -2.32 -5.28 -1.49
CA LEU A 174 -3.50 -5.85 -0.85
C LEU A 174 -3.13 -6.82 0.30
N ALA A 175 -2.11 -7.67 0.08
CA ALA A 175 -1.60 -8.57 1.11
C ALA A 175 -1.06 -7.81 2.34
N ILE A 176 -0.32 -6.72 2.12
CA ILE A 176 0.16 -5.87 3.22
C ILE A 176 -1.00 -5.18 3.94
N TYR A 177 -2.00 -4.66 3.22
CA TYR A 177 -3.19 -4.10 3.86
C TYR A 177 -3.92 -5.10 4.76
N LYS A 178 -4.07 -6.36 4.32
CA LYS A 178 -4.66 -7.42 5.16
C LYS A 178 -3.91 -7.63 6.47
N ARG A 179 -2.56 -7.59 6.44
CA ARG A 179 -1.74 -7.66 7.66
C ARG A 179 -1.90 -6.42 8.55
N LEU A 180 -1.90 -5.22 7.94
CA LEU A 180 -2.12 -3.96 8.66
C LEU A 180 -3.51 -3.88 9.31
N LEU A 181 -4.53 -4.50 8.70
CA LEU A 181 -5.89 -4.61 9.24
C LEU A 181 -5.94 -5.54 10.45
N ARG A 182 -5.28 -6.70 10.37
CA ARG A 182 -5.19 -7.69 11.46
C ARG A 182 -4.56 -7.08 12.73
N ASP A 183 -3.57 -6.21 12.55
CA ASP A 183 -2.84 -5.56 13.65
C ASP A 183 -3.41 -4.18 14.04
N ASP A 184 -4.58 -3.79 13.50
CA ASP A 184 -5.22 -2.47 13.67
C ASP A 184 -4.33 -1.27 13.32
N PHE A 185 -3.24 -1.47 12.58
CA PHE A 185 -2.29 -0.41 12.20
C PHE A 185 -2.87 0.62 11.24
N VAL A 186 -3.92 0.27 10.48
CA VAL A 186 -4.64 1.22 9.63
C VAL A 186 -5.54 2.18 10.42
N LEU A 187 -5.86 1.85 11.67
CA LEU A 187 -6.71 2.66 12.53
C LEU A 187 -5.86 3.70 13.26
N GLN A 188 -6.28 4.96 13.19
CA GLN A 188 -5.71 6.06 13.95
C GLN A 188 -6.80 6.57 14.90
N ASN A 189 -6.56 6.41 16.22
CA ASN A 189 -7.56 6.73 17.24
C ASN A 189 -8.91 6.02 17.04
N GLY A 190 -8.88 4.78 16.56
CA GLY A 190 -10.08 4.01 16.25
C GLY A 190 -10.75 4.37 14.92
N GLU A 191 -10.15 5.24 14.10
CA GLU A 191 -10.70 5.64 12.80
C GLU A 191 -9.83 5.20 11.62
N ILE A 192 -10.46 4.73 10.55
CA ILE A 192 -9.80 4.49 9.27
C ILE A 192 -9.93 5.73 8.38
N LYS A 193 -8.82 6.15 7.75
CA LYS A 193 -8.87 7.22 6.76
C LYS A 193 -9.72 6.78 5.56
N GLN A 194 -10.59 7.66 5.09
CA GLN A 194 -11.44 7.43 3.91
C GLN A 194 -10.63 7.00 2.67
N SER A 195 -9.45 7.59 2.46
CA SER A 195 -8.56 7.20 1.35
C SER A 195 -8.06 5.76 1.49
N THR A 196 -7.62 5.36 2.68
CA THR A 196 -7.20 3.98 2.99
C THR A 196 -8.35 2.99 2.75
N TYR A 197 -9.54 3.31 3.24
CA TYR A 197 -10.74 2.49 3.04
C TYR A 197 -11.11 2.32 1.56
N ASN A 198 -11.09 3.42 0.80
CA ASN A 198 -11.34 3.39 -0.65
C ASN A 198 -10.28 2.60 -1.42
N ASN A 199 -9.00 2.72 -1.04
CA ASN A 199 -7.90 2.04 -1.69
C ASN A 199 -7.97 0.52 -1.49
N ILE A 200 -8.26 0.06 -0.26
CA ILE A 200 -8.41 -1.37 0.04
C ILE A 200 -9.55 -1.98 -0.77
N ALA A 201 -10.72 -1.33 -0.79
CA ALA A 201 -11.86 -1.80 -1.57
C ALA A 201 -11.56 -1.84 -3.07
N SER A 202 -10.85 -0.83 -3.59
CA SER A 202 -10.45 -0.78 -5.00
C SER A 202 -9.46 -1.89 -5.36
N LEU A 203 -8.44 -2.12 -4.54
CA LEU A 203 -7.45 -3.18 -4.76
C LEU A 203 -8.09 -4.56 -4.70
N ALA A 204 -9.00 -4.80 -3.75
CA ALA A 204 -9.75 -6.07 -3.69
C ALA A 204 -10.51 -6.35 -4.99
N CYS A 205 -11.14 -5.32 -5.58
CA CYS A 205 -11.81 -5.46 -6.87
C CYS A 205 -10.82 -5.73 -8.02
N THR A 206 -9.71 -5.00 -8.08
CA THR A 206 -8.68 -5.15 -9.11
C THR A 206 -8.04 -6.53 -9.09
N GLU A 207 -7.78 -7.08 -7.90
CA GLU A 207 -7.19 -8.42 -7.72
C GLU A 207 -8.21 -9.56 -7.82
N GLY A 208 -9.48 -9.25 -8.11
CA GLY A 208 -10.56 -10.25 -8.18
C GLY A 208 -11.00 -10.81 -6.84
N GLU A 209 -10.49 -10.30 -5.72
CA GLU A 209 -10.86 -10.67 -4.35
C GLU A 209 -12.15 -9.95 -3.88
N VAL A 210 -13.20 -9.99 -4.70
CA VAL A 210 -14.42 -9.19 -4.53
C VAL A 210 -15.21 -9.54 -3.28
N ASP A 211 -15.28 -10.82 -2.92
CA ASP A 211 -16.02 -11.29 -1.73
C ASP A 211 -15.35 -10.84 -0.44
N TRP A 212 -14.01 -10.91 -0.41
CA TRP A 212 -13.24 -10.35 0.70
C TRP A 212 -13.41 -8.82 0.78
N GLY A 213 -13.40 -8.14 -0.36
CA GLY A 213 -13.64 -6.70 -0.45
C GLY A 213 -15.02 -6.30 0.10
N GLU A 214 -16.06 -7.07 -0.19
CA GLU A 214 -17.40 -6.87 0.36
C GLU A 214 -17.41 -6.96 1.89
N GLN A 215 -16.81 -8.03 2.42
CA GLN A 215 -16.73 -8.23 3.86
C GLN A 215 -15.96 -7.09 4.53
N PHE A 216 -14.81 -6.69 3.98
CA PHE A 216 -14.03 -5.56 4.46
C PHE A 216 -14.85 -4.26 4.52
N VAL A 217 -15.54 -3.92 3.42
CA VAL A 217 -16.36 -2.70 3.34
C VAL A 217 -17.47 -2.71 4.39
N ARG A 218 -18.09 -3.86 4.66
CA ARG A 218 -19.12 -3.98 5.70
C ARG A 218 -18.55 -3.84 7.11
N ASP A 219 -17.47 -4.55 7.40
CA ASP A 219 -16.89 -4.61 8.75
C ASP A 219 -16.21 -3.31 9.16
N TYR A 220 -15.56 -2.64 8.21
CA TYR A 220 -14.75 -1.46 8.50
C TYR A 220 -15.48 -0.12 8.32
N ALA A 221 -16.70 -0.12 7.77
CA ALA A 221 -17.49 1.10 7.63
C ALA A 221 -17.70 1.83 8.96
N ARG A 222 -17.85 1.09 10.07
CA ARG A 222 -18.03 1.68 11.41
C ARG A 222 -16.84 2.51 11.90
N TYR A 223 -15.64 2.25 11.38
CA TYR A 223 -14.42 3.01 11.71
C TYR A 223 -14.24 4.25 10.83
N LEU A 224 -15.10 4.50 9.84
CA LEU A 224 -15.08 5.76 9.12
C LEU A 224 -15.70 6.87 9.97
N ALA A 225 -15.16 8.07 9.83
CA ALA A 225 -15.75 9.29 10.37
C ALA A 225 -17.23 9.40 9.92
N PRO A 226 -18.17 9.74 10.83
CA PRO A 226 -19.61 9.72 10.53
C PRO A 226 -19.99 10.52 9.28
N GLU A 227 -19.31 11.64 9.03
CA GLU A 227 -19.60 12.58 7.95
C GLU A 227 -19.36 11.99 6.55
N VAL A 228 -18.46 11.00 6.44
CA VAL A 228 -18.07 10.39 5.16
C VAL A 228 -18.53 8.94 5.02
N ARG A 229 -18.99 8.33 6.12
CA ARG A 229 -19.27 6.90 6.24
C ARG A 229 -20.24 6.39 5.18
N GLU A 230 -21.45 6.94 5.14
CA GLU A 230 -22.52 6.48 4.25
C GLU A 230 -22.10 6.60 2.78
N ASN A 231 -21.51 7.74 2.43
CA ASN A 231 -21.10 8.03 1.06
C ASN A 231 -19.96 7.11 0.58
N ALA A 232 -18.95 6.90 1.43
CA ALA A 232 -17.84 5.99 1.13
C ALA A 232 -18.29 4.52 1.07
N PHE A 233 -19.17 4.11 1.99
CA PHE A 233 -19.76 2.77 1.99
C PHE A 233 -20.55 2.50 0.71
N ALA A 234 -21.51 3.36 0.36
CA ALA A 234 -22.32 3.20 -0.85
C ALA A 234 -21.46 3.18 -2.12
N SER A 235 -20.48 4.09 -2.23
CA SER A 235 -19.61 4.15 -3.41
C SER A 235 -18.72 2.92 -3.57
N ASN A 236 -18.16 2.39 -2.48
CA ASN A 236 -17.30 1.20 -2.54
C ASN A 236 -18.11 -0.07 -2.75
N LEU A 237 -19.25 -0.21 -2.07
CA LEU A 237 -20.14 -1.36 -2.27
C LEU A 237 -20.71 -1.40 -3.70
N ALA A 238 -21.05 -0.25 -4.28
CA ALA A 238 -21.44 -0.17 -5.69
C ALA A 238 -20.33 -0.68 -6.62
N THR A 239 -19.08 -0.33 -6.33
CA THR A 239 -17.93 -0.80 -7.11
C THR A 239 -17.79 -2.33 -6.99
N ILE A 240 -17.90 -2.87 -5.78
CA ILE A 240 -17.81 -4.32 -5.54
C ILE A 240 -18.93 -5.07 -6.28
N TYR A 241 -20.18 -4.59 -6.18
CA TYR A 241 -21.31 -5.19 -6.87
C TYR A 241 -21.15 -5.16 -8.39
N PHE A 242 -20.55 -4.11 -8.94
CA PHE A 242 -20.19 -4.08 -10.36
C PHE A 242 -19.23 -5.22 -10.73
N TYR A 243 -18.16 -5.44 -9.95
CA TYR A 243 -17.22 -6.54 -10.21
C TYR A 243 -17.82 -7.93 -9.95
N GLN A 244 -18.86 -8.03 -9.13
CA GLN A 244 -19.65 -9.26 -8.95
C GLN A 244 -20.72 -9.48 -10.04
N GLY A 245 -20.86 -8.56 -11.02
CA GLY A 245 -21.89 -8.62 -12.06
C GLY A 245 -23.31 -8.22 -11.60
N LYS A 246 -23.46 -7.71 -10.37
CA LYS A 246 -24.73 -7.24 -9.78
C LYS A 246 -25.01 -5.79 -10.21
N PHE A 247 -25.21 -5.59 -11.51
CA PHE A 247 -25.21 -4.27 -12.14
C PHE A 247 -26.37 -3.38 -11.69
N SER A 248 -27.58 -3.93 -11.54
CA SER A 248 -28.76 -3.17 -11.11
C SER A 248 -28.64 -2.69 -9.66
N GLU A 249 -28.14 -3.55 -8.77
CA GLU A 249 -27.88 -3.22 -7.37
C GLU A 249 -26.76 -2.18 -7.24
N ALA A 250 -25.69 -2.33 -8.03
CA ALA A 250 -24.62 -1.34 -8.11
C ALA A 250 -25.16 0.03 -8.54
N LEU A 251 -26.07 0.07 -9.52
CA LEU A 251 -26.72 1.30 -9.98
C LEU A 251 -27.62 1.94 -8.91
N GLY A 252 -28.35 1.11 -8.16
CA GLY A 252 -29.15 1.58 -7.02
C GLY A 252 -28.28 2.30 -5.98
N LEU A 253 -27.12 1.73 -5.63
CA LEU A 253 -26.18 2.31 -4.68
C LEU A 253 -25.50 3.57 -5.23
N ILE A 254 -25.09 3.57 -6.51
CA ILE A 254 -24.37 4.71 -7.09
C ILE A 254 -25.25 5.97 -7.20
N HIS A 255 -26.58 5.81 -7.29
CA HIS A 255 -27.53 6.93 -7.24
C HIS A 255 -27.65 7.57 -5.84
N GLN A 256 -27.28 6.86 -4.78
CA GLN A 256 -27.28 7.38 -3.41
C GLN A 256 -25.99 8.15 -3.07
N VAL A 257 -24.94 8.04 -3.91
CA VAL A 257 -23.65 8.68 -3.66
C VAL A 257 -23.75 10.20 -3.85
N VAL A 258 -23.41 10.93 -2.79
CA VAL A 258 -23.31 12.39 -2.77
C VAL A 258 -21.94 12.81 -3.31
N PHE A 259 -21.94 13.72 -4.29
CA PHE A 259 -20.71 14.23 -4.90
C PHE A 259 -20.03 15.30 -4.02
N THR A 260 -19.47 14.88 -2.89
CA THR A 260 -18.77 15.77 -1.94
C THR A 260 -17.49 16.36 -2.51
N ASN A 261 -16.87 15.70 -3.48
CA ASN A 261 -15.68 16.16 -4.18
C ASN A 261 -15.62 15.60 -5.61
N PHE A 262 -14.63 16.08 -6.38
CA PHE A 262 -14.43 15.63 -7.76
C PHE A 262 -14.13 14.13 -7.88
N TYR A 263 -13.48 13.52 -6.88
CA TYR A 263 -13.20 12.08 -6.88
C TYR A 263 -14.50 11.26 -6.90
N TYR A 264 -15.46 11.54 -6.01
CA TYR A 264 -16.75 10.85 -6.00
C TYR A 264 -17.55 11.08 -7.28
N GLN A 265 -17.53 12.31 -7.78
CA GLN A 265 -18.22 12.65 -9.01
C GLN A 265 -17.66 11.88 -10.22
N GLN A 266 -16.33 11.85 -10.37
CA GLN A 266 -15.65 11.10 -11.42
C GLN A 266 -15.89 9.60 -11.29
N LYS A 267 -15.65 9.02 -10.11
CA LYS A 267 -15.81 7.59 -9.84
C LYS A 267 -17.24 7.12 -10.14
N SER A 268 -18.24 7.87 -9.68
CA SER A 268 -19.65 7.50 -9.87
C SER A 268 -20.09 7.58 -11.31
N ARG A 269 -19.69 8.63 -12.05
CA ARG A 269 -20.02 8.76 -13.47
C ARG A 269 -19.36 7.68 -14.31
N PHE A 270 -18.11 7.35 -14.00
CA PHE A 270 -17.38 6.27 -14.65
C PHE A 270 -18.06 4.92 -14.42
N LEU A 271 -18.43 4.62 -13.17
CA LEU A 271 -19.12 3.38 -12.82
C LEU A 271 -20.50 3.29 -13.48
N GLN A 272 -21.29 4.38 -13.50
CA GLN A 272 -22.59 4.43 -14.20
C GLN A 272 -22.46 4.07 -15.68
N VAL A 273 -21.50 4.69 -16.38
CA VAL A 273 -21.27 4.42 -17.81
C VAL A 273 -20.92 2.95 -18.05
N ARG A 274 -20.06 2.37 -17.20
CA ARG A 274 -19.71 0.95 -17.28
C ARG A 274 -20.91 0.06 -17.04
N ILE A 275 -21.71 0.34 -16.00
CA ILE A 275 -22.94 -0.42 -15.71
C ILE A 275 -23.89 -0.38 -16.92
N TYR A 276 -24.16 0.80 -17.48
CA TYR A 276 -25.06 0.91 -18.63
C TYR A 276 -24.53 0.17 -19.86
N TYR A 277 -23.21 0.14 -20.07
CA TYR A 277 -22.59 -0.67 -21.12
C TYR A 277 -22.85 -2.17 -20.91
N GLU A 278 -22.61 -2.69 -19.71
CA GLU A 278 -22.84 -4.11 -19.39
C GLU A 278 -24.31 -4.51 -19.52
N LEU A 279 -25.23 -3.60 -19.17
CA LEU A 279 -26.67 -3.79 -19.34
C LEU A 279 -27.14 -3.61 -20.79
N GLY A 280 -26.29 -3.10 -21.69
CA GLY A 280 -26.66 -2.76 -23.06
C GLY A 280 -27.63 -1.57 -23.19
N GLU A 281 -27.70 -0.71 -22.17
CA GLU A 281 -28.58 0.46 -22.10
C GLU A 281 -27.93 1.68 -22.79
N GLU A 282 -28.17 1.82 -24.09
CA GLU A 282 -27.52 2.86 -24.91
C GLU A 282 -27.89 4.29 -24.51
N GLU A 283 -29.19 4.61 -24.42
CA GLU A 283 -29.63 5.99 -24.16
C GLU A 283 -29.18 6.51 -22.78
N PRO A 284 -29.34 5.75 -21.67
CA PRO A 284 -28.82 6.15 -20.36
C PRO A 284 -27.31 6.36 -20.37
N MET A 285 -26.57 5.49 -21.06
CA MET A 285 -25.12 5.63 -21.17
C MET A 285 -24.71 6.90 -21.91
N LEU A 286 -25.33 7.19 -23.06
CA LEU A 286 -25.05 8.39 -23.84
C LEU A 286 -25.39 9.67 -23.04
N SER A 287 -26.48 9.65 -22.29
CA SER A 287 -26.89 10.74 -21.39
C SER A 287 -25.88 10.95 -20.25
N ALA A 288 -25.40 9.87 -19.64
CA ALA A 288 -24.37 9.93 -18.59
C ALA A 288 -23.04 10.47 -19.12
N LEU A 289 -22.60 10.01 -20.30
CA LEU A 289 -21.40 10.49 -20.98
C LEU A 289 -21.50 11.98 -21.32
N GLU A 290 -22.65 12.43 -21.82
CA GLU A 290 -22.85 13.84 -22.15
C GLU A 290 -22.85 14.74 -20.91
N SER A 291 -23.50 14.28 -19.84
CA SER A 291 -23.45 14.94 -18.54
C SER A 291 -22.01 15.07 -18.02
N PHE A 292 -21.19 14.03 -18.18
CA PHE A 292 -19.79 14.05 -17.77
C PHE A 292 -18.94 15.01 -18.62
N ARG A 293 -19.19 15.05 -19.93
CA ARG A 293 -18.56 16.02 -20.85
C ARG A 293 -18.89 17.47 -20.45
N ILE A 294 -20.17 17.77 -20.18
CA ILE A 294 -20.63 19.10 -19.78
C ILE A 294 -19.95 19.55 -18.49
N LEU A 295 -19.81 18.66 -17.51
CA LEU A 295 -19.09 18.93 -16.27
C LEU A 295 -17.64 19.35 -16.53
N ALA A 296 -16.91 18.59 -17.37
CA ALA A 296 -15.52 18.87 -17.69
C ALA A 296 -15.31 20.23 -18.37
N VAL A 297 -16.29 20.66 -19.19
CA VAL A 297 -16.29 21.97 -19.85
C VAL A 297 -16.63 23.10 -18.87
N ARG A 298 -17.64 22.90 -18.01
CA ARG A 298 -18.15 23.95 -17.11
C ARG A 298 -17.26 24.19 -15.89
N ASN A 299 -16.56 23.17 -15.40
CA ASN A 299 -15.70 23.30 -14.23
C ASN A 299 -14.39 24.01 -14.60
N LYS A 300 -14.36 25.34 -14.41
CA LYS A 300 -13.18 26.18 -14.67
C LYS A 300 -11.98 25.89 -13.75
N LYS A 301 -12.21 25.28 -12.58
CA LYS A 301 -11.16 24.92 -11.61
C LYS A 301 -10.53 23.54 -11.88
N MET A 302 -11.06 22.79 -12.86
CA MET A 302 -10.54 21.48 -13.23
C MET A 302 -9.17 21.60 -13.89
N LEU A 303 -8.24 20.71 -13.51
CA LEU A 303 -6.91 20.66 -14.09
C LEU A 303 -6.97 20.26 -15.58
N GLY A 304 -6.07 20.79 -16.40
CA GLY A 304 -6.02 20.49 -17.84
C GLY A 304 -5.93 18.99 -18.12
N ALA A 305 -5.05 18.28 -17.40
CA ALA A 305 -4.91 16.83 -17.49
C ALA A 305 -6.21 16.06 -17.21
N GLN A 306 -6.96 16.47 -16.18
CA GLN A 306 -8.25 15.83 -15.84
C GLN A 306 -9.29 16.06 -16.93
N ARG A 307 -9.34 17.27 -17.50
CA ARG A 307 -10.26 17.60 -18.60
C ARG A 307 -9.97 16.77 -19.83
N VAL A 308 -8.70 16.63 -20.22
CA VAL A 308 -8.29 15.80 -21.37
C VAL A 308 -8.65 14.33 -21.13
N ALA A 309 -8.41 13.81 -19.93
CA ALA A 309 -8.77 12.43 -19.59
C ALA A 309 -10.28 12.15 -19.72
N ILE A 310 -11.14 13.07 -19.28
CA ILE A 310 -12.60 12.93 -19.43
C ILE A 310 -13.00 13.01 -20.92
N GLN A 311 -12.41 13.92 -21.69
CA GLN A 311 -12.72 14.05 -23.11
C GLN A 311 -12.35 12.79 -23.90
N ASN A 312 -11.17 12.23 -23.63
CA ASN A 312 -10.74 10.96 -24.22
C ASN A 312 -11.70 9.83 -23.83
N PHE A 313 -12.01 9.67 -22.54
CA PHE A 313 -12.97 8.68 -22.08
C PHE A 313 -14.33 8.81 -22.79
N VAL A 314 -14.90 10.02 -22.86
CA VAL A 314 -16.20 10.25 -23.51
C VAL A 314 -16.14 9.92 -25.01
N ARG A 315 -15.10 10.37 -25.71
CA ARG A 315 -14.94 10.15 -27.15
C ARG A 315 -14.87 8.65 -27.47
N PHE A 316 -13.99 7.92 -26.80
CA PHE A 316 -13.73 6.53 -27.10
C PHE A 316 -14.84 5.60 -26.58
N THR A 317 -15.52 5.94 -25.48
CA THR A 317 -16.68 5.17 -25.01
C THR A 317 -17.88 5.31 -25.95
N LYS A 318 -18.13 6.51 -26.51
CA LYS A 318 -19.17 6.67 -27.56
C LYS A 318 -18.86 5.83 -28.80
N ALA A 319 -17.58 5.74 -29.19
CA ALA A 319 -17.15 4.91 -30.31
C ALA A 319 -17.32 3.40 -30.01
N LEU A 320 -16.95 2.97 -28.81
CA LEU A 320 -17.18 1.60 -28.33
C LEU A 320 -18.66 1.24 -28.37
N MET A 321 -19.54 2.12 -27.89
CA MET A 321 -20.99 1.85 -27.90
C MET A 321 -21.53 1.66 -29.30
N LYS A 322 -21.11 2.54 -30.23
CA LYS A 322 -21.52 2.44 -31.62
C LYS A 322 -21.14 1.09 -32.22
N LEU A 323 -19.93 0.60 -31.94
CA LEU A 323 -19.50 -0.74 -32.37
C LEU A 323 -20.32 -1.85 -31.71
N PHE A 324 -20.61 -1.73 -30.41
CA PHE A 324 -21.45 -2.67 -29.67
C PHE A 324 -22.86 -2.77 -30.28
N SER A 325 -23.50 -1.65 -30.62
CA SER A 325 -24.83 -1.64 -31.24
C SER A 325 -24.79 -2.19 -32.68
N GLU A 326 -23.71 -1.95 -33.43
CA GLU A 326 -23.51 -2.43 -34.80
C GLU A 326 -23.04 -3.91 -34.88
N ARG A 327 -22.66 -4.55 -33.77
CA ARG A 327 -22.09 -5.92 -33.77
C ARG A 327 -23.02 -6.98 -34.37
N LYS A 328 -24.34 -6.76 -34.29
CA LYS A 328 -25.35 -7.67 -34.84
C LYS A 328 -25.56 -7.49 -36.35
N THR A 329 -25.17 -6.34 -36.91
CA THR A 329 -25.41 -5.97 -38.32
C THR A 329 -24.14 -6.04 -39.16
N LEU A 330 -22.97 -5.84 -38.55
CA LEU A 330 -21.68 -5.93 -39.22
C LEU A 330 -21.23 -7.38 -39.44
N ARG A 331 -20.49 -7.61 -40.52
CA ARG A 331 -19.76 -8.87 -40.73
C ARG A 331 -18.66 -9.00 -39.67
N PRO A 332 -18.41 -10.21 -39.11
CA PRO A 332 -17.39 -10.43 -38.08
C PRO A 332 -16.01 -9.83 -38.41
N ALA A 333 -15.52 -10.04 -39.63
CA ALA A 333 -14.23 -9.49 -40.07
C ALA A 333 -14.18 -7.95 -40.03
N ARG A 334 -15.29 -7.27 -40.37
CA ARG A 334 -15.37 -5.80 -40.36
C ARG A 334 -15.53 -5.24 -38.95
N LEU A 335 -16.20 -5.99 -38.06
CA LEU A 335 -16.26 -5.63 -36.64
C LEU A 335 -14.86 -5.72 -36.01
N HIS A 336 -14.14 -6.80 -36.30
CA HIS A 336 -12.76 -7.01 -35.86
C HIS A 336 -11.83 -5.88 -36.32
N GLU A 337 -11.79 -5.60 -37.62
CA GLU A 337 -10.99 -4.50 -38.21
C GLU A 337 -11.26 -3.15 -37.51
N ARG A 338 -12.53 -2.82 -37.29
CA ARG A 338 -12.91 -1.54 -36.64
C ARG A 338 -12.59 -1.51 -35.15
N ALA A 339 -12.65 -2.64 -34.46
CA ALA A 339 -12.25 -2.75 -33.07
C ALA A 339 -10.73 -2.62 -32.93
N GLU A 340 -9.95 -3.22 -33.84
CA GLU A 340 -8.50 -3.08 -33.91
C GLU A 340 -8.06 -1.63 -34.20
N ASP A 341 -8.65 -0.95 -35.19
CA ASP A 341 -8.41 0.49 -35.44
C ASP A 341 -8.65 1.32 -34.17
N LEU A 342 -9.73 1.03 -33.45
CA LEU A 342 -10.04 1.76 -32.22
C LEU A 342 -9.03 1.46 -31.11
N CYS A 343 -8.58 0.20 -30.98
CA CYS A 343 -7.51 -0.20 -30.06
C CYS A 343 -6.20 0.55 -30.37
N GLU A 344 -5.75 0.57 -31.62
CA GLU A 344 -4.53 1.28 -32.03
C GLU A 344 -4.62 2.78 -31.75
N ARG A 345 -5.78 3.38 -32.03
CA ARG A 345 -6.05 4.79 -31.73
C ARG A 345 -6.07 5.08 -30.24
N ILE A 346 -6.50 4.16 -29.39
CA ILE A 346 -6.46 4.29 -27.92
C ILE A 346 -5.01 4.12 -27.42
N LEU A 347 -4.26 3.17 -27.97
CA LEU A 347 -2.88 2.89 -27.58
C LEU A 347 -1.94 4.04 -27.93
N SER A 348 -2.16 4.72 -29.05
CA SER A 348 -1.37 5.89 -29.48
C SER A 348 -1.61 7.18 -28.67
N ILE A 349 -2.65 7.23 -27.82
CA ILE A 349 -2.87 8.35 -26.90
C ILE A 349 -1.80 8.32 -25.80
N THR A 350 -1.02 9.41 -25.75
CA THR A 350 0.02 9.65 -24.72
C THR A 350 -0.49 10.59 -23.63
N GLU A 351 -1.56 11.32 -23.91
CA GLU A 351 -2.25 12.19 -22.97
C GLU A 351 -2.98 11.39 -21.87
N PRO A 352 -3.30 12.02 -20.73
CA PRO A 352 -4.09 11.39 -19.69
C PRO A 352 -5.38 10.76 -20.23
N PHE A 353 -5.66 9.52 -19.82
CA PHE A 353 -6.81 8.75 -20.29
C PHE A 353 -7.37 7.90 -19.15
N PHE A 354 -8.55 8.29 -18.64
CA PHE A 354 -9.28 7.50 -17.66
C PHE A 354 -9.96 6.27 -18.28
N GLY A 355 -9.79 5.09 -17.67
CA GLY A 355 -10.46 3.87 -18.12
C GLY A 355 -9.95 3.29 -19.43
N LYS A 356 -8.70 3.60 -19.81
CA LYS A 356 -8.03 3.06 -20.99
C LYS A 356 -8.07 1.53 -21.00
N ASP A 357 -7.71 0.90 -19.89
CA ASP A 357 -7.63 -0.56 -19.78
C ASP A 357 -9.00 -1.23 -19.96
N TRP A 358 -10.06 -0.68 -19.32
CA TRP A 358 -11.43 -1.17 -19.48
C TRP A 358 -11.91 -1.06 -20.94
N LEU A 359 -11.62 0.05 -21.65
CA LEU A 359 -12.00 0.17 -23.06
C LEU A 359 -11.29 -0.86 -23.93
N LEU A 360 -10.00 -1.10 -23.69
CA LEU A 360 -9.22 -2.11 -24.42
C LEU A 360 -9.74 -3.53 -24.13
N GLU A 361 -10.08 -3.83 -22.88
CA GLU A 361 -10.71 -5.08 -22.46
C GLU A 361 -12.03 -5.30 -23.22
N LYS A 362 -12.93 -4.30 -23.22
CA LYS A 362 -14.23 -4.40 -23.90
C LYS A 362 -14.13 -4.50 -25.42
N LEU A 363 -13.13 -3.87 -26.02
CA LEU A 363 -12.88 -4.03 -27.46
C LEU A 363 -12.39 -5.44 -27.81
N ARG A 364 -11.59 -6.06 -26.93
CA ARG A 364 -11.19 -7.46 -27.10
C ARG A 364 -12.39 -8.38 -26.94
N GLU A 365 -13.20 -8.22 -25.90
CA GLU A 365 -14.44 -9.00 -25.70
C GLU A 365 -15.39 -8.93 -26.90
N LEU A 366 -15.51 -7.76 -27.53
CA LEU A 366 -16.35 -7.58 -28.73
C LEU A 366 -15.91 -8.40 -29.95
N THR A 367 -14.67 -8.87 -29.98
CA THR A 367 -14.08 -9.56 -31.13
C THR A 367 -13.81 -11.05 -30.89
N VAL A 368 -13.98 -11.53 -29.67
CA VAL A 368 -13.92 -12.96 -29.33
C VAL A 368 -15.25 -13.60 -29.73
N TYR A 369 -15.22 -14.44 -30.78
CA TYR A 369 -16.36 -15.21 -31.29
C TYR A 369 -16.30 -16.67 -30.87
#